data_AF-A0A3D0HEC4-F1
#
_entry.id   AF-A0A3D0HEC4-F1
#
_cell.length_a   1.000
_cell.length_b   1.000
_cell.length_c   1.000
_cell.angle_alpha   90.00
_cell.angle_beta   90.00
_cell.angle_gamma   90.00
#
_symmetry.space_group_name_H-M   'P 1'
#
loop_
_entity.id
_entity.type
_entity.pdbx_description
1 polymer ?
#
loop_
_entity_poly.entity_id
_entity_poly.type
_entity_poly.pdbx_seq_one_letter_code
_entity_poly.pdbx_strand_id
1 'polypeptide(L)' 'TGARGLRSIVESALLDAMFEVPARPEVGKVILTAEVIDKGEKVQFVNCPR' A
#
# COMPACT_ATOMS: atom_id res chain seq x y z
N THR A 1 2.94 7.05 24.05
CA THR A 1 2.11 6.58 22.92
C THR A 1 2.92 6.67 21.63
N GLY A 2 4.05 5.95 21.58
CA GLY A 2 5.06 6.02 20.51
C GLY A 2 4.82 4.98 19.41
N ALA A 3 5.81 4.11 19.14
CA ALA A 3 5.84 3.12 18.05
C ALA A 3 4.56 2.30 17.76
N ARG A 4 3.62 2.18 18.72
CA ARG A 4 2.29 1.57 18.50
C ARG A 4 1.43 2.33 17.49
N GLY A 5 1.58 3.65 17.37
CA GLY A 5 0.85 4.44 16.37
C GLY A 5 1.30 4.15 14.93
N LEU A 6 2.55 3.73 14.73
CA LEU A 6 3.09 3.41 13.40
C LEU A 6 2.35 2.24 12.75
N ARG A 7 1.94 1.24 13.56
CA ARG A 7 1.16 0.11 13.05
C ARG A 7 -0.18 0.56 12.49
N SER A 8 -0.88 1.46 13.18
CA SER A 8 -2.18 1.96 12.73
C SER A 8 -2.07 2.75 11.44
N ILE A 9 -1.03 3.57 11.28
CA ILE A 9 -0.80 4.35 10.06
C ILE A 9 -0.52 3.43 8.87
N VAL A 10 0.30 2.40 9.08
CA VAL A 10 0.65 1.42 8.03
C VAL A 10 -0.53 0.54 7.65
N GLU A 11 -1.33 0.07 8.63
CA GLU A 11 -2.54 -0.73 8.35
C GLU A 11 -3.56 0.08 7.55
N SER A 12 -3.81 1.34 7.91
CA SER A 12 -4.75 2.19 7.17
C SER A 12 -4.31 2.45 5.74
N ALA A 13 -3.01 2.69 5.50
CA ALA A 13 -2.50 2.96 4.15
C ALA A 13 -2.47 1.71 3.24
N LEU A 14 -2.33 0.52 3.82
CA LEU A 14 -2.25 -0.74 3.07
C LEU A 14 -3.60 -1.42 2.84
N LEU A 15 -4.66 -1.01 3.55
CA LEU A 15 -5.96 -1.68 3.52
C LEU A 15 -6.54 -1.76 2.11
N ASP A 16 -6.46 -0.66 1.36
CA ASP A 16 -6.91 -0.61 -0.04
C ASP A 16 -6.05 -1.49 -0.95
N ALA A 17 -4.72 -1.49 -0.74
CA ALA A 17 -3.79 -2.31 -1.50
C ALA A 17 -4.04 -3.81 -1.27
N MET A 18 -4.31 -4.22 -0.03
CA MET A 18 -4.61 -5.61 0.32
C MET A 18 -5.91 -6.11 -0.30
N PHE A 19 -6.87 -5.22 -0.60
CA PHE A 19 -8.09 -5.57 -1.31
C PHE A 19 -7.88 -5.66 -2.83
N GLU A 20 -7.10 -4.74 -3.41
CA GLU A 20 -6.88 -4.70 -4.86
C GLU A 20 -5.87 -5.75 -5.35
N VAL A 21 -4.84 -6.09 -4.57
CA VAL A 21 -3.77 -7.02 -4.98
C VAL A 21 -4.27 -8.45 -5.25
N PRO A 22 -5.12 -9.07 -4.41
CA PRO A 22 -5.65 -10.41 -4.68
C PRO A 22 -6.47 -10.50 -5.97
N ALA A 23 -7.10 -9.39 -6.38
CA ALA A 23 -7.88 -9.33 -7.61
C ALA A 23 -7.00 -9.21 -8.87
N ARG A 24 -5.71 -8.87 -8.73
CA ARG A 24 -4.78 -8.56 -9.82
C ARG A 24 -3.54 -9.47 -9.76
N PRO A 25 -3.60 -10.70 -10.31
CA PRO A 25 -2.50 -11.66 -10.28
C PRO A 25 -1.24 -11.19 -11.02
N GLU A 26 -1.33 -10.15 -11.86
CA GLU A 26 -0.21 -9.54 -12.57
C GLU A 26 0.68 -8.63 -11.70
N VAL A 27 0.20 -8.24 -10.52
CA VAL A 27 0.92 -7.33 -9.62
C VAL A 27 2.01 -8.11 -8.86
N GLY A 28 3.26 -7.78 -9.11
CA GLY A 28 4.41 -8.41 -8.42
C GLY A 28 5.03 -7.53 -7.33
N LYS A 29 4.78 -6.22 -7.35
CA LYS A 29 5.35 -5.28 -6.39
C LYS A 29 4.39 -4.12 -6.13
N VAL A 30 4.30 -3.70 -4.87
CA VAL A 30 3.56 -2.50 -4.45
C VAL A 30 4.58 -1.48 -3.94
N ILE A 31 4.50 -0.25 -4.45
CA ILE A 31 5.36 0.87 -4.04
C ILE A 31 4.51 1.85 -3.24
N LEU A 32 4.90 2.07 -1.99
CA LEU A 32 4.35 3.12 -1.13
C LEU A 32 5.30 4.31 -1.12
N THR A 33 4.78 5.48 -1.46
CA THR A 33 5.50 6.75 -1.38
C THR A 33 5.01 7.57 -0.19
N ALA A 34 5.76 8.62 0.18
CA ALA A 34 5.34 9.51 1.25
C ALA A 34 4.02 10.23 0.91
N GLU A 35 3.76 10.53 -0.37
CA GLU A 35 2.51 11.18 -0.78
C GLU A 35 1.27 10.33 -0.51
N VAL A 36 1.39 8.99 -0.55
CA VAL A 36 0.28 8.09 -0.21
C VAL A 36 -0.16 8.31 1.24
N ILE A 37 0.80 8.54 2.15
CA ILE A 37 0.51 8.75 3.57
C ILE A 37 0.04 10.18 3.85
N ASP A 38 0.70 11.18 3.26
CA ASP A 38 0.42 12.59 3.54
C ASP A 38 -0.79 13.14 2.78
N LYS A 39 -1.07 12.62 1.57
CA LYS A 39 -2.15 13.11 0.68
C LYS A 39 -3.25 12.09 0.43
N GLY A 40 -3.10 10.85 0.89
CA GLY A 40 -4.07 9.78 0.60
C GLY A 40 -4.10 9.39 -0.88
N GLU A 41 -2.99 9.56 -1.60
CA GLU A 41 -2.89 9.11 -2.99
C GLU A 41 -2.89 7.58 -3.10
N LYS A 42 -3.28 7.06 -4.26
CA LYS A 42 -3.29 5.62 -4.50
C LYS A 42 -1.87 5.06 -4.58
N VAL A 43 -1.69 3.88 -3.97
CA VAL A 43 -0.44 3.12 -4.10
C VAL A 43 -0.16 2.74 -5.55
N GLN A 44 1.12 2.71 -5.92
CA GLN A 44 1.53 2.29 -7.25
C GLN A 44 1.75 0.79 -7.28
N PHE A 45 1.07 0.12 -8.21
CA PHE A 45 1.26 -1.30 -8.49
C PHE A 45 2.23 -1.44 -9.66
N VAL A 46 3.29 -2.21 -9.44
CA VAL A 46 4.23 -2.61 -10.49
C VAL A 46 3.94 -4.04 -10.85
N ASN A 47 3.51 -4.22 -12.09
CA ASN A 47 3.25 -5.52 -12.65
C ASN A 47 4.59 -6.20 -12.93
N CYS A 48 4.73 -7.45 -12.52
CA CYS A 48 5.92 -8.22 -12.89
C CYS A 48 5.60 -8.95 -14.19
N PRO A 49 6.19 -8.55 -15.34
CA PRO A 49 6.14 -9.37 -16.53
C PRO A 49 6.98 -10.60 -16.20
N ARG A 50 6.31 -11.74 -16.08
CA ARG A 50 6.97 -13.03 -15.89
C ARG A 50 7.95 -13.31 -17.03
#